data_AF-K1SBX6-F1
#
_entry.id   AF-K1SBX6-F1
#
_cell.length_a   1.000
_cell.length_b   1.000
_cell.length_c   1.000
_cell.angle_alpha   90.00
_cell.angle_beta   90.00
_cell.angle_gamma   90.00
#
_symmetry.space_group_name_H-M   'P 1'
#
loop_
_entity.id
_entity.type
_entity.pdbx_description
1 polymer ?
#
loop_
_entity_poly.entity_id
_entity_poly.type
_entity_poly.pdbx_seq_one_letter_code
_entity_poly.pdbx_strand_id
1 'polypeptide(L)'
;VWQAGGEYTYTVSLAAAKDLGYTIESNGSYTVTSADGLMNVAKLVNGGKTDINITLDKNIDLTGKDWTPIGTSFSNKYTGTFDGGGHTIKGLTVTTNDQFVGLFGSIGYAGTVKNVMMEDVQITSNRSSGFAGGVAGYSDGTIENCSVSGSVSGTVYVGGVVGAQWNGSITGCSSSATVKGTVYVGGVAGQTN
;
A
#
# COMPACT_ATOMS: atom_id res chain seq x y z
N VAL A 1 -26.06 -65.15 4.86
CA VAL A 1 -25.55 -64.32 5.97
C VAL A 1 -24.91 -63.10 5.33
N TRP A 2 -25.60 -61.95 5.36
CA TRP A 2 -25.11 -60.68 4.83
C TRP A 2 -24.31 -59.97 5.93
N GLN A 3 -23.08 -59.57 5.65
CA GLN A 3 -22.29 -58.69 6.52
C GLN A 3 -22.16 -57.31 5.85
N ALA A 4 -22.53 -56.28 6.61
CA ALA A 4 -22.60 -54.89 6.19
C ALA A 4 -21.20 -54.30 5.92
N GLY A 5 -21.11 -53.47 4.89
CA GLY A 5 -19.93 -52.65 4.59
C GLY A 5 -19.77 -51.55 5.64
N GLY A 6 -18.56 -51.41 6.18
CA GLY A 6 -18.21 -50.35 7.11
C GLY A 6 -18.20 -48.99 6.42
N GLU A 7 -18.87 -48.01 7.01
CA GLU A 7 -18.76 -46.60 6.64
C GLU A 7 -17.39 -46.08 7.10
N TYR A 8 -16.60 -45.58 6.16
CA TYR A 8 -15.39 -44.82 6.46
C TYR A 8 -15.78 -43.36 6.65
N THR A 9 -15.89 -42.91 7.89
CA THR A 9 -16.00 -41.48 8.21
C THR A 9 -14.63 -40.84 8.05
N TYR A 10 -14.42 -40.10 6.96
CA TYR A 10 -13.27 -39.22 6.80
C TYR A 10 -13.46 -38.00 7.71
N THR A 11 -12.84 -38.02 8.89
CA THR A 11 -12.68 -36.79 9.68
C THR A 11 -11.62 -35.94 9.02
N VAL A 12 -12.04 -35.01 8.14
CA VAL A 12 -11.16 -33.91 7.72
C VAL A 12 -10.98 -33.03 8.94
N SER A 13 -9.82 -33.11 9.60
CA SER A 13 -9.45 -32.16 10.64
C SER A 13 -9.34 -30.77 9.99
N LEU A 14 -10.34 -29.92 10.18
CA LEU A 14 -10.26 -28.49 9.87
C LEU A 14 -9.21 -27.89 10.81
N ALA A 15 -7.94 -27.89 10.39
CA ALA A 15 -7.03 -26.88 10.87
C ALA A 15 -7.68 -25.53 10.49
N ALA A 16 -8.09 -24.74 11.48
CA ALA A 16 -8.62 -23.41 11.21
C ALA A 16 -7.60 -22.69 10.31
N ALA A 17 -8.00 -22.37 9.09
CA ALA A 17 -7.12 -21.68 8.16
C ALA A 17 -6.61 -20.43 8.88
N LYS A 18 -5.27 -20.27 8.94
CA LYS A 18 -4.66 -19.10 9.55
C LYS A 18 -5.33 -17.87 8.95
N ASP A 19 -5.91 -17.02 9.80
CA ASP A 19 -6.48 -15.76 9.34
C ASP A 19 -5.34 -14.94 8.71
N LEU A 20 -5.47 -14.71 7.41
CA LEU A 20 -4.49 -13.95 6.64
C LEU A 20 -4.72 -12.45 6.76
N GLY A 21 -5.85 -12.02 7.34
CA GLY A 21 -6.26 -10.63 7.43
C GLY A 21 -6.88 -10.08 6.14
N TYR A 22 -7.15 -10.95 5.17
CA TYR A 22 -7.85 -10.62 3.93
C TYR A 22 -8.64 -11.83 3.40
N THR A 23 -9.66 -11.58 2.58
CA THR A 23 -10.38 -12.58 1.79
C THR A 23 -10.07 -12.42 0.30
N ILE A 24 -10.24 -13.50 -0.47
CA ILE A 24 -10.17 -13.45 -1.94
C ILE A 24 -11.60 -13.63 -2.45
N GLU A 25 -12.08 -12.64 -3.19
CA GLU A 25 -13.42 -12.62 -3.76
C GLU A 25 -13.51 -13.50 -5.01
N SER A 26 -14.72 -13.83 -5.45
CA SER A 26 -14.95 -14.69 -6.63
C SER A 26 -14.36 -14.14 -7.94
N ASN A 27 -14.17 -12.82 -8.02
CA ASN A 27 -13.53 -12.13 -9.14
C ASN A 27 -11.99 -12.05 -9.03
N GLY A 28 -11.39 -12.65 -8.00
CA GLY A 28 -9.95 -12.64 -7.75
C GLY A 28 -9.41 -11.39 -7.06
N SER A 29 -10.28 -10.45 -6.65
CA SER A 29 -9.88 -9.30 -5.84
C SER A 29 -9.68 -9.67 -4.36
N TYR A 30 -8.93 -8.84 -3.64
CA TYR A 30 -8.56 -9.06 -2.25
C TYR A 30 -9.25 -8.03 -1.37
N THR A 31 -10.01 -8.47 -0.38
CA THR A 31 -10.63 -7.59 0.62
C THR A 31 -9.83 -7.65 1.91
N VAL A 32 -9.17 -6.55 2.28
CA VAL A 32 -8.29 -6.46 3.45
C VAL A 32 -9.07 -5.94 4.65
N THR A 33 -8.95 -6.66 5.78
CA THR A 33 -9.70 -6.37 7.02
C THR A 33 -8.82 -6.09 8.22
N SER A 34 -7.48 -6.18 8.08
CA SER A 34 -6.53 -5.94 9.17
C SER A 34 -5.15 -5.48 8.69
N ALA A 35 -4.34 -4.97 9.62
CA ALA A 35 -2.95 -4.59 9.37
C ALA A 35 -2.10 -5.74 8.84
N ASP A 36 -2.23 -6.93 9.45
CA ASP A 36 -1.50 -8.12 8.99
C ASP A 36 -1.96 -8.53 7.58
N GLY A 37 -3.25 -8.34 7.28
CA GLY A 37 -3.80 -8.48 5.93
C GLY A 37 -3.15 -7.57 4.91
N LEU A 38 -3.07 -6.27 5.22
CA LEU A 38 -2.43 -5.28 4.36
C LEU A 38 -0.95 -5.62 4.12
N MET A 39 -0.23 -6.01 5.16
CA MET A 39 1.17 -6.45 5.07
C MET A 39 1.32 -7.74 4.25
N ASN A 40 0.36 -8.67 4.32
CA ASN A 40 0.40 -9.91 3.57
C ASN A 40 0.12 -9.67 2.07
N VAL A 41 -0.84 -8.82 1.70
CA VAL A 41 -1.04 -8.45 0.29
C VAL A 41 0.14 -7.66 -0.27
N ALA A 42 0.81 -6.84 0.55
CA ALA A 42 2.06 -6.18 0.16
C ALA A 42 3.16 -7.19 -0.19
N LYS A 43 3.30 -8.27 0.58
CA LYS A 43 4.22 -9.38 0.27
C LYS A 43 3.86 -10.08 -1.03
N LEU A 44 2.57 -10.28 -1.33
CA LEU A 44 2.13 -10.88 -2.59
C LEU A 44 2.53 -10.02 -3.79
N VAL A 45 2.27 -8.71 -3.72
CA VAL A 45 2.66 -7.75 -4.77
C VAL A 45 4.17 -7.74 -4.95
N ASN A 46 4.92 -7.64 -3.86
CA ASN A 46 6.38 -7.62 -3.89
C ASN A 46 6.98 -8.95 -4.36
N GLY A 47 6.23 -10.05 -4.24
CA GLY A 47 6.55 -11.36 -4.81
C GLY A 47 6.10 -11.57 -6.27
N GLY A 48 5.59 -10.53 -6.94
CA GLY A 48 5.28 -10.55 -8.38
C GLY A 48 3.80 -10.56 -8.74
N LYS A 49 2.88 -10.58 -7.78
CA LYS A 49 1.43 -10.42 -8.05
C LYS A 49 1.05 -8.95 -8.14
N THR A 50 1.61 -8.22 -9.11
CA THR A 50 1.55 -6.76 -9.15
C THR A 50 0.21 -6.18 -9.59
N ASP A 51 -0.64 -6.97 -10.23
CA ASP A 51 -1.89 -6.58 -10.88
C ASP A 51 -3.15 -6.92 -10.07
N ILE A 52 -3.00 -7.42 -8.84
CA ILE A 52 -4.14 -7.76 -7.99
C ILE A 52 -4.89 -6.51 -7.54
N ASN A 53 -6.23 -6.58 -7.55
CA ASN A 53 -7.09 -5.54 -7.01
C ASN A 53 -7.29 -5.74 -5.51
N ILE A 54 -7.15 -4.67 -4.74
CA ILE A 54 -7.20 -4.67 -3.28
C ILE A 54 -8.22 -3.62 -2.84
N THR A 55 -9.14 -4.00 -1.95
CA THR A 55 -10.10 -3.10 -1.32
C THR A 55 -9.96 -3.20 0.19
N LEU A 56 -10.00 -2.08 0.91
CA LEU A 56 -10.13 -2.11 2.36
C LEU A 56 -11.61 -2.22 2.76
N ASP A 57 -11.90 -3.08 3.73
CA ASP A 57 -13.23 -3.19 4.35
C ASP A 57 -13.27 -2.60 5.78
N LYS A 58 -12.09 -2.24 6.30
CA LYS A 58 -11.93 -1.66 7.63
C LYS A 58 -10.82 -0.63 7.66
N ASN A 59 -10.88 0.23 8.67
CA ASN A 59 -9.74 1.05 9.05
C ASN A 59 -8.56 0.14 9.46
N ILE A 60 -7.36 0.51 9.05
CA ILE A 60 -6.13 -0.24 9.29
C ILE A 60 -5.22 0.58 10.20
N ASP A 61 -4.71 -0.03 11.26
CA ASP A 61 -3.73 0.58 12.17
C ASP A 61 -2.35 -0.10 12.00
N LEU A 62 -1.40 0.64 11.44
CA LEU A 62 -0.02 0.22 11.22
C LEU A 62 0.92 0.68 12.35
N THR A 63 0.41 1.27 13.43
CA THR A 63 1.23 1.74 14.55
C THR A 63 2.09 0.61 15.10
N GLY A 64 3.41 0.82 15.14
CA GLY A 64 4.38 -0.16 15.64
C GLY A 64 4.59 -1.39 14.73
N LYS A 65 4.10 -1.36 13.49
CA LYS A 65 4.31 -2.43 12.49
C LYS A 65 5.49 -2.09 11.57
N ASP A 66 6.32 -3.09 11.28
CA ASP A 66 7.39 -2.97 10.29
C ASP A 66 6.81 -2.96 8.87
N TRP A 67 6.83 -1.81 8.21
CA TRP A 67 6.25 -1.66 6.89
C TRP A 67 7.28 -1.85 5.77
N THR A 68 6.93 -2.69 4.79
CA THR A 68 7.60 -2.73 3.48
C THR A 68 6.64 -2.16 2.44
N PRO A 69 7.01 -1.11 1.68
CA PRO A 69 6.14 -0.51 0.69
C PRO A 69 5.59 -1.51 -0.32
N ILE A 70 4.36 -1.28 -0.79
CA ILE A 70 3.78 -2.04 -1.91
C ILE A 70 4.44 -1.56 -3.21
N GLY A 71 5.08 -2.49 -3.92
CA GLY A 71 5.87 -2.21 -5.11
C GLY A 71 7.17 -1.47 -4.78
N THR A 72 8.25 -2.21 -4.51
CA THR A 72 9.49 -1.64 -3.95
C THR A 72 10.51 -1.14 -4.99
N SER A 73 10.28 -1.36 -6.28
CA SER A 73 11.25 -1.08 -7.34
C SER A 73 10.59 -0.92 -8.72
N PHE A 74 11.41 -0.64 -9.74
CA PHE A 74 10.95 -0.58 -11.13
C PHE A 74 10.51 -1.94 -11.70
N SER A 75 10.95 -3.07 -11.15
CA SER A 75 10.60 -4.41 -11.65
C SER A 75 9.35 -5.02 -11.01
N ASN A 76 8.86 -4.42 -9.91
CA ASN A 76 7.66 -4.87 -9.20
C ASN A 76 6.70 -3.71 -8.91
N LYS A 77 6.59 -2.75 -9.82
CA LYS A 77 5.62 -1.64 -9.71
C LYS A 77 4.22 -2.21 -9.51
N TYR A 78 3.44 -1.59 -8.63
CA TYR A 78 2.03 -1.96 -8.48
C TYR A 78 1.23 -1.51 -9.70
N THR A 79 0.50 -2.44 -10.32
CA THR A 79 -0.28 -2.21 -11.56
C THR A 79 -1.76 -2.56 -11.40
N GLY A 80 -2.18 -3.01 -10.21
CA GLY A 80 -3.59 -3.25 -9.88
C GLY A 80 -4.30 -1.99 -9.40
N THR A 81 -5.54 -2.16 -8.93
CA THR A 81 -6.31 -1.11 -8.26
C THR A 81 -6.33 -1.32 -6.75
N PHE A 82 -5.84 -0.35 -6.00
CA PHE A 82 -6.02 -0.26 -4.56
C PHE A 82 -7.10 0.77 -4.24
N ASP A 83 -8.22 0.32 -3.71
CA ASP A 83 -9.33 1.16 -3.25
C ASP A 83 -9.38 1.16 -1.72
N GLY A 84 -9.08 2.31 -1.12
CA GLY A 84 -9.19 2.48 0.34
C GLY A 84 -10.63 2.39 0.84
N GLY A 85 -11.65 2.43 -0.03
CA GLY A 85 -13.05 2.25 0.36
C GLY A 85 -13.59 3.36 1.28
N GLY A 86 -12.87 4.48 1.44
CA GLY A 86 -13.17 5.49 2.44
C GLY A 86 -12.72 5.12 3.85
N HIS A 87 -11.86 4.11 4.00
CA HIS A 87 -11.22 3.74 5.26
C HIS A 87 -9.90 4.46 5.47
N THR A 88 -9.54 4.56 6.74
CA THR A 88 -8.28 5.17 7.17
C THR A 88 -7.18 4.13 7.31
N ILE A 89 -5.95 4.48 6.94
CA ILE A 89 -4.74 3.78 7.32
C ILE A 89 -3.95 4.70 8.25
N LYS A 90 -3.76 4.28 9.50
CA LYS A 90 -3.15 5.09 10.56
C LYS A 90 -1.74 4.60 10.92
N GLY A 91 -0.87 5.54 11.32
CA GLY A 91 0.33 5.24 12.10
C GLY A 91 1.47 4.63 11.29
N LEU A 92 1.44 4.79 9.96
CA LEU A 92 2.51 4.31 9.09
C LEU A 92 3.82 5.02 9.46
N THR A 93 4.76 4.26 10.01
CA THR A 93 6.08 4.76 10.40
C THR A 93 7.17 4.07 9.58
N VAL A 94 7.99 4.85 8.88
CA VAL A 94 9.09 4.32 8.06
C VAL A 94 10.32 5.23 8.21
N THR A 95 11.45 4.65 8.57
CA THR A 95 12.76 5.30 8.46
C THR A 95 13.69 4.39 7.69
N THR A 96 14.11 4.78 6.49
CA THR A 96 14.85 3.91 5.57
C THR A 96 15.87 4.67 4.72
N ASN A 97 16.74 3.92 4.04
CA ASN A 97 17.62 4.40 2.98
C ASN A 97 17.18 3.89 1.59
N ASP A 98 15.95 3.40 1.45
CA ASP A 98 15.37 2.94 0.18
C ASP A 98 15.07 4.07 -0.80
N GLN A 99 14.94 3.74 -2.08
CA GLN A 99 14.66 4.73 -3.13
C GLN A 99 13.26 5.30 -3.04
N PHE A 100 12.26 4.44 -2.87
CA PHE A 100 10.86 4.79 -3.02
C PHE A 100 10.14 4.46 -1.72
N VAL A 101 9.59 5.48 -1.07
CA VAL A 101 9.07 5.36 0.29
C VAL A 101 7.68 5.95 0.38
N GLY A 102 6.77 5.18 0.97
CA GLY A 102 5.36 5.50 1.19
C GLY A 102 4.57 4.25 1.56
N LEU A 103 3.24 4.34 1.57
CA LEU A 103 2.40 3.14 1.56
C LEU A 103 2.76 2.28 0.34
N PHE A 104 2.86 2.92 -0.83
CA PHE A 104 3.43 2.37 -2.05
C PHE A 104 4.85 2.89 -2.26
N GLY A 105 5.75 2.02 -2.73
CA GLY A 105 7.04 2.49 -3.23
C GLY A 105 6.83 3.07 -4.62
N SER A 106 6.38 2.24 -5.55
CA SER A 106 6.27 2.56 -6.97
C SER A 106 4.96 2.05 -7.55
N ILE A 107 4.19 2.97 -8.13
CA ILE A 107 2.96 2.68 -8.88
C ILE A 107 3.28 2.75 -10.38
N GLY A 108 2.90 1.71 -11.12
CA GLY A 108 3.10 1.61 -12.57
C GLY A 108 1.97 2.26 -13.35
N TYR A 109 2.12 2.36 -14.67
CA TYR A 109 1.20 3.08 -15.57
C TYR A 109 -0.27 2.60 -15.47
N ALA A 110 -0.50 1.29 -15.31
CA ALA A 110 -1.84 0.73 -15.12
C ALA A 110 -2.35 0.78 -13.67
N GLY A 111 -1.47 1.12 -12.73
CA GLY A 111 -1.79 1.13 -11.30
C GLY A 111 -2.70 2.29 -10.94
N THR A 112 -3.67 2.02 -10.07
CA THR A 112 -4.58 3.02 -9.52
C THR A 112 -4.61 2.90 -8.01
N VAL A 113 -4.42 4.00 -7.30
CA VAL A 113 -4.59 4.08 -5.85
C VAL A 113 -5.61 5.17 -5.55
N LYS A 114 -6.72 4.80 -4.93
CA LYS A 114 -7.82 5.75 -4.69
C LYS A 114 -8.48 5.62 -3.33
N ASN A 115 -9.10 6.70 -2.89
CA ASN A 115 -9.92 6.76 -1.66
C ASN A 115 -9.16 6.33 -0.40
N VAL A 116 -7.86 6.64 -0.32
CA VAL A 116 -7.00 6.30 0.82
C VAL A 116 -6.83 7.51 1.74
N MET A 117 -7.22 7.37 3.00
CA MET A 117 -6.97 8.40 4.02
C MET A 117 -5.82 7.95 4.93
N MET A 118 -4.66 8.58 4.78
CA MET A 118 -3.48 8.31 5.60
C MET A 118 -3.46 9.26 6.81
N GLU A 119 -3.50 8.69 8.02
CA GLU A 119 -3.47 9.44 9.27
C GLU A 119 -2.19 9.19 10.07
N ASP A 120 -1.60 10.26 10.60
CA ASP A 120 -0.41 10.20 11.47
C ASP A 120 0.75 9.42 10.83
N VAL A 121 1.08 9.73 9.57
CA VAL A 121 2.24 9.13 8.91
C VAL A 121 3.53 9.74 9.46
N GLN A 122 4.58 8.93 9.60
CA GLN A 122 5.91 9.37 10.00
C GLN A 122 6.94 8.73 9.07
N ILE A 123 7.19 9.38 7.93
CA ILE A 123 8.06 8.85 6.88
C ILE A 123 9.37 9.65 6.81
N THR A 124 10.49 8.95 6.83
CA THR A 124 11.84 9.51 6.65
C THR A 124 12.65 8.66 5.67
N SER A 125 13.00 9.21 4.51
CA SER A 125 13.96 8.61 3.56
C SER A 125 15.29 9.35 3.62
N ASN A 126 16.36 8.65 3.99
CA ASN A 126 17.72 9.20 4.06
C ASN A 126 18.49 9.06 2.74
N ARG A 127 17.85 8.49 1.69
CA ARG A 127 18.50 8.26 0.40
C ARG A 127 18.77 9.58 -0.30
N SER A 128 20.02 9.77 -0.74
CA SER A 128 20.47 10.96 -1.47
C SER A 128 19.76 11.19 -2.80
N SER A 129 19.15 10.15 -3.37
CA SER A 129 18.28 10.19 -4.56
C SER A 129 16.91 9.56 -4.30
N GLY A 130 16.39 9.79 -3.09
CA GLY A 130 15.13 9.23 -2.61
C GLY A 130 13.89 9.99 -3.06
N PHE A 131 12.78 9.25 -3.12
CA PHE A 131 11.43 9.68 -3.42
C PHE A 131 10.55 9.30 -2.23
N ALA A 132 9.94 10.28 -1.59
CA ALA A 132 9.12 10.08 -0.40
C ALA A 132 7.76 10.76 -0.56
N GLY A 133 6.70 9.99 -0.31
CA GLY A 133 5.34 10.48 -0.22
C GLY A 133 4.50 9.64 0.73
N GLY A 134 3.46 10.22 1.31
CA GLY A 134 2.57 9.50 2.23
C GLY A 134 1.86 8.32 1.58
N VAL A 135 1.36 8.52 0.36
CA VAL A 135 0.71 7.48 -0.44
C VAL A 135 1.74 6.73 -1.28
N ALA A 136 2.60 7.44 -2.02
CA ALA A 136 3.57 6.80 -2.90
C ALA A 136 4.92 7.54 -2.95
N GLY A 137 6.02 6.80 -3.03
CA GLY A 137 7.32 7.40 -3.36
C GLY A 137 7.33 7.91 -4.81
N TYR A 138 7.01 7.02 -5.74
CA TYR A 138 7.02 7.26 -7.17
C TYR A 138 5.72 6.76 -7.81
N SER A 139 5.20 7.48 -8.80
CA SER A 139 4.03 7.04 -9.56
C SER A 139 4.11 7.39 -11.05
N ASP A 140 3.91 6.37 -11.89
CA ASP A 140 3.50 6.50 -13.29
C ASP A 140 1.98 6.34 -13.47
N GLY A 141 1.28 5.93 -12.42
CA GLY A 141 -0.15 5.61 -12.45
C GLY A 141 -1.03 6.74 -11.90
N THR A 142 -2.23 6.36 -11.49
CA THR A 142 -3.27 7.29 -11.07
C THR A 142 -3.44 7.28 -9.55
N ILE A 143 -3.42 8.45 -8.92
CA ILE A 143 -3.68 8.65 -7.49
C ILE A 143 -4.89 9.58 -7.33
N GLU A 144 -5.97 9.08 -6.74
CA GLU A 144 -7.26 9.78 -6.68
C GLU A 144 -7.86 9.85 -5.28
N ASN A 145 -8.34 11.03 -4.87
CA ASN A 145 -9.09 11.21 -3.62
C ASN A 145 -8.35 10.68 -2.38
N CYS A 146 -7.03 10.88 -2.35
CA CYS A 146 -6.20 10.48 -1.21
C CYS A 146 -5.83 11.67 -0.33
N SER A 147 -5.81 11.46 0.98
CA SER A 147 -5.39 12.48 1.95
C SER A 147 -4.25 11.98 2.83
N VAL A 148 -3.36 12.88 3.24
CA VAL A 148 -2.24 12.55 4.14
C VAL A 148 -2.12 13.58 5.25
N SER A 149 -1.96 13.11 6.48
CA SER A 149 -1.57 13.92 7.64
C SER A 149 -0.37 13.28 8.37
N GLY A 150 0.40 14.08 9.12
CA GLY A 150 1.61 13.62 9.82
C GLY A 150 2.87 14.33 9.33
N SER A 151 3.96 13.58 9.09
CA SER A 151 5.22 14.10 8.57
C SER A 151 5.83 13.21 7.47
N VAL A 152 6.35 13.86 6.43
CA VAL A 152 7.08 13.21 5.33
C VAL A 152 8.39 13.97 5.13
N SER A 153 9.51 13.27 5.33
CA SER A 153 10.85 13.80 5.18
C SER A 153 11.66 12.97 4.17
N GLY A 154 12.41 13.64 3.30
CA GLY A 154 13.28 12.99 2.31
C GLY A 154 14.36 13.93 1.79
N THR A 155 15.16 13.50 0.82
CA THR A 155 16.23 14.34 0.26
C THR A 155 15.82 15.07 -1.02
N VAL A 156 15.44 14.32 -2.07
CA VAL A 156 15.30 14.89 -3.43
C VAL A 156 13.85 15.16 -3.80
N TYR A 157 13.01 14.12 -3.88
CA TYR A 157 11.61 14.28 -4.29
C TYR A 157 10.71 13.99 -3.11
N VAL A 158 10.15 15.04 -2.51
CA VAL A 158 9.34 14.92 -1.31
C VAL A 158 8.00 15.60 -1.50
N GLY A 159 6.93 14.82 -1.47
CA GLY A 159 5.55 15.32 -1.47
C GLY A 159 4.79 14.81 -0.27
N GLY A 160 3.76 15.55 0.16
CA GLY A 160 2.86 15.04 1.20
C GLY A 160 2.13 13.78 0.74
N VAL A 161 1.66 13.74 -0.50
CA VAL A 161 0.95 12.60 -1.10
C VAL A 161 1.90 11.73 -1.90
N VAL A 162 2.65 12.31 -2.84
CA VAL A 162 3.55 11.57 -3.73
C VAL A 162 4.88 12.27 -3.92
N GLY A 163 5.99 11.52 -3.87
CA GLY A 163 7.33 12.08 -4.10
C GLY A 163 7.50 12.62 -5.52
N ALA A 164 7.33 11.76 -6.52
CA ALA A 164 7.32 12.15 -7.94
C ALA A 164 6.20 11.47 -8.73
N GLN A 165 5.55 12.24 -9.59
CA GLN A 165 4.51 11.82 -10.52
C GLN A 165 4.95 12.15 -11.94
N TRP A 166 5.06 11.17 -12.84
CA TRP A 166 5.62 11.43 -14.19
C TRP A 166 4.65 11.26 -15.36
N ASN A 167 3.79 10.23 -15.37
CA ASN A 167 2.99 9.92 -16.55
C ASN A 167 1.47 9.87 -16.29
N GLY A 168 1.06 9.53 -15.07
CA GLY A 168 -0.35 9.47 -14.70
C GLY A 168 -0.84 10.76 -14.04
N SER A 169 -1.89 10.65 -13.22
CA SER A 169 -2.54 11.83 -12.62
C SER A 169 -2.59 11.79 -11.09
N ILE A 170 -2.69 12.98 -10.49
CA ILE A 170 -3.03 13.17 -9.08
C ILE A 170 -4.27 14.06 -9.05
N THR A 171 -5.42 13.49 -8.65
CA THR A 171 -6.71 14.21 -8.68
C THR A 171 -7.40 14.12 -7.33
N GLY A 172 -7.98 15.21 -6.86
CA GLY A 172 -8.73 15.22 -5.59
C GLY A 172 -7.88 14.91 -4.34
N CYS A 173 -6.55 14.98 -4.43
CA CYS A 173 -5.67 14.65 -3.33
C CYS A 173 -5.30 15.87 -2.49
N SER A 174 -5.09 15.66 -1.19
CA SER A 174 -4.72 16.73 -0.25
C SER A 174 -3.70 16.25 0.77
N SER A 175 -2.98 17.20 1.37
CA SER A 175 -2.05 16.90 2.46
C SER A 175 -2.06 18.03 3.48
N SER A 176 -2.17 17.65 4.75
CA SER A 176 -1.87 18.50 5.91
C SER A 176 -0.56 18.10 6.59
N ALA A 177 0.19 17.16 6.00
CA ALA A 177 1.45 16.69 6.55
C ALA A 177 2.53 17.78 6.49
N THR A 178 3.42 17.77 7.48
CA THR A 178 4.67 18.53 7.42
C THR A 178 5.61 17.86 6.43
N VAL A 179 5.94 18.56 5.34
CA VAL A 179 6.83 18.05 4.29
C VAL A 179 8.20 18.70 4.39
N LYS A 180 9.27 17.90 4.45
CA LYS A 180 10.66 18.38 4.54
C LYS A 180 11.55 17.70 3.49
N GLY A 181 12.29 18.49 2.73
CA GLY A 181 13.33 17.98 1.84
C GLY A 181 14.27 19.07 1.35
N THR A 182 15.21 18.69 0.49
CA THR A 182 16.34 19.56 0.10
C THR A 182 16.20 20.11 -1.32
N VAL A 183 15.61 19.34 -2.25
CA VAL A 183 15.60 19.70 -3.69
C VAL A 183 14.20 20.05 -4.19
N TYR A 184 13.33 19.07 -4.37
CA TYR A 184 11.98 19.23 -4.89
C TYR A 184 10.98 18.86 -3.80
N VAL A 185 10.37 19.89 -3.20
CA VAL A 185 9.46 19.76 -2.06
C VAL A 185 8.13 20.41 -2.40
N GLY A 186 7.04 19.66 -2.25
CA GLY A 186 5.69 20.20 -2.44
C GLY A 186 4.69 19.64 -1.46
N GLY A 187 3.64 20.42 -1.18
CA GLY A 187 2.60 20.02 -0.23
C GLY A 187 1.89 18.73 -0.64
N VAL A 188 1.59 18.57 -1.93
CA VAL A 188 0.96 17.37 -2.49
C VAL A 188 1.97 16.51 -3.23
N ALA A 189 2.66 17.06 -4.24
CA ALA A 189 3.65 16.38 -5.04
C ALA A 189 5.01 17.09 -4.96
N GLY A 190 6.11 16.34 -4.84
CA GLY A 190 7.46 16.92 -4.90
C GLY A 190 7.83 17.36 -6.31
N GLN A 191 7.55 16.50 -7.30
CA GLN A 191 7.67 16.83 -8.72
C GLN A 191 6.53 16.21 -9.53
N THR A 192 6.06 16.96 -10.53
CA THR A 192 5.21 16.48 -11.61
C THR A 192 5.92 16.67 -12.96
N ASN A 193 5.67 15.80 -13.94
CA ASN A 193 6.07 15.99 -15.34
C ASN A 193 4.80 16.19 -16.19
#